data_AF-A0A316A389-F1
#
_entry.id   AF-A0A316A389-F1
#
_cell.length_a   1.000
_cell.length_b   1.000
_cell.length_c   1.000
_cell.angle_alpha   90.00
_cell.angle_beta   90.00
_cell.angle_gamma   90.00
#
_symmetry.space_group_name_H-M   'P 1'
#
loop_
_entity.id
_entity.type
_entity.pdbx_description
1 polymer ?
#
loop_
_entity_poly.entity_id
_entity_poly.type
_entity_poly.pdbx_seq_one_letter_code
_entity_poly.pdbx_strand_id
1 'polypeptide(L)'
;MEDKLRAYMDHLFRDVKPTKKSVELKEEILQNLVDKYQDLLGEGKSPEAAYNIAVASIGDMEDLLAGLKKEELGVSPLDNEQIEQGRKKSAILISVSVMLYIMSLLPPILLSDTSYSDRLAPALMFLIIAIATGLIIYNYLSRPRYYKKDDSIVEEFKEWQEQTDSSRRARKAISSALWSVVVVVYILISFWTMSWHITWVIFLIGAAIEGIIKAIFELKR
;
A
#
# COMPACT_ATOMS: atom_id res chain seq x y z
N MET A 1 34.02 -25.71 11.70
CA MET A 1 34.65 -24.51 11.10
C MET A 1 33.67 -23.77 10.19
N GLU A 2 32.75 -24.46 9.52
CA GLU A 2 31.61 -23.83 8.81
C GLU A 2 30.80 -22.88 9.70
N ASP A 3 30.60 -23.21 10.98
CA ASP A 3 29.93 -22.30 11.94
C ASP A 3 30.64 -20.95 12.10
N LYS A 4 31.97 -20.91 11.92
CA LYS A 4 32.73 -19.65 11.98
C LYS A 4 32.50 -18.80 10.73
N LEU A 5 32.38 -19.41 9.55
CA LEU A 5 32.04 -18.69 8.31
C LEU A 5 30.61 -18.14 8.36
N ARG A 6 29.66 -18.93 8.90
CA ARG A 6 28.28 -18.45 9.14
C ARG A 6 28.25 -17.29 10.12
N ALA A 7 28.95 -17.40 11.25
CA ALA A 7 29.03 -16.32 12.23
C ALA A 7 29.67 -15.04 11.66
N TYR A 8 30.67 -15.18 10.78
CA TYR A 8 31.26 -14.05 10.06
C TYR A 8 30.24 -13.40 9.11
N MET A 9 29.48 -14.20 8.37
CA MET A 9 28.43 -13.70 7.46
C MET A 9 27.30 -12.99 8.20
N ASP A 10 26.87 -13.54 9.34
CA ASP A 10 25.89 -12.92 10.23
C ASP A 10 26.37 -11.57 10.77
N HIS A 11 27.67 -11.46 11.05
CA HIS A 11 28.28 -10.20 11.45
C HIS A 11 28.27 -9.17 10.31
N LEU A 12 28.64 -9.59 9.10
CA LEU A 12 28.72 -8.74 7.91
C LEU A 12 27.35 -8.15 7.53
N PHE A 13 26.28 -8.94 7.68
CA PHE A 13 24.90 -8.54 7.37
C PHE A 13 24.12 -7.99 8.57
N ARG A 14 24.74 -7.82 9.75
CA ARG A 14 24.04 -7.40 10.98
C ARG A 14 23.26 -6.10 10.83
N ASP A 15 23.80 -5.16 10.06
CA ASP A 15 23.22 -3.83 9.86
C ASP A 15 22.41 -3.71 8.55
N VAL A 16 22.15 -4.83 7.87
CA VAL A 16 21.37 -4.92 6.64
C VAL A 16 20.00 -5.50 6.95
N LYS A 17 18.93 -4.85 6.48
CA LYS A 17 17.57 -5.34 6.72
C LYS A 17 17.40 -6.69 6.01
N PRO A 18 16.81 -7.72 6.66
CA PRO A 18 16.54 -8.99 6.00
C PRO A 18 15.42 -8.85 4.96
N THR A 19 15.81 -8.46 3.75
CA THR A 19 15.02 -8.50 2.51
C THR A 19 15.36 -9.76 1.73
N LYS A 20 14.49 -10.24 0.84
CA LYS A 20 14.75 -11.41 0.00
C LYS A 20 16.06 -11.27 -0.77
N LYS A 21 16.29 -10.10 -1.39
CA LYS A 21 17.55 -9.79 -2.09
C LYS A 21 18.77 -9.88 -1.17
N SER A 22 18.68 -9.34 0.06
CA SER A 22 19.79 -9.43 1.02
C SER A 22 20.04 -10.86 1.52
N VAL A 23 18.97 -11.66 1.69
CA VAL A 23 19.06 -13.05 2.17
C VAL A 23 19.58 -13.96 1.07
N GLU A 24 19.09 -13.82 -0.16
CA GLU A 24 19.60 -14.54 -1.34
C GLU A 24 21.08 -14.25 -1.55
N LEU A 25 21.47 -12.97 -1.51
CA LEU A 25 22.87 -12.59 -1.63
C LEU A 25 23.72 -13.15 -0.49
N LYS A 26 23.21 -13.11 0.74
CA LYS A 26 23.90 -13.68 1.90
C LYS A 26 24.16 -15.17 1.73
N GLU A 27 23.17 -15.93 1.27
CA GLU A 27 23.29 -17.37 1.02
C GLU A 27 24.23 -17.67 -0.15
N GLU A 28 24.15 -16.92 -1.26
CA GLU A 28 25.04 -17.08 -2.42
C GLU A 28 26.51 -16.84 -2.04
N ILE A 29 26.77 -15.77 -1.29
CA ILE A 29 28.11 -15.45 -0.79
C ILE A 29 28.60 -16.52 0.19
N LEU A 30 27.74 -16.96 1.11
CA LEU A 30 28.08 -18.00 2.08
C LEU A 30 28.45 -19.30 1.37
N GLN A 31 27.68 -19.71 0.36
CA GLN A 31 27.94 -20.92 -0.41
C GLN A 31 29.29 -20.84 -1.14
N ASN A 32 29.55 -19.73 -1.86
CA ASN A 32 30.82 -19.49 -2.52
C ASN A 32 32.03 -19.53 -1.56
N LEU A 33 31.85 -19.07 -0.31
CA LEU A 33 32.91 -19.12 0.70
C LEU A 33 33.15 -20.50 1.27
N VAL A 34 32.08 -21.27 1.48
CA VAL A 34 32.18 -22.65 1.93
C VAL A 34 32.88 -23.49 0.86
N ASP A 35 32.49 -23.33 -0.42
CA ASP A 35 33.11 -24.05 -1.53
C ASP A 35 34.61 -23.74 -1.62
N LYS A 36 34.98 -22.45 -1.58
CA LYS A 36 36.39 -22.04 -1.62
C LYS A 36 37.18 -22.49 -0.39
N TYR A 37 36.56 -22.55 0.77
CA TYR A 37 37.17 -23.10 1.98
C TYR A 37 37.48 -24.59 1.82
N GLN A 38 36.55 -25.37 1.25
CA GLN A 38 36.73 -26.80 1.01
C GLN A 38 37.82 -27.08 -0.04
N ASP A 39 37.90 -26.28 -1.11
CA ASP A 39 38.96 -26.39 -2.12
C ASP A 39 40.35 -26.19 -1.49
N LEU A 40 40.51 -25.18 -0.63
CA LEU A 40 41.78 -24.89 0.05
C LEU A 40 42.18 -25.99 1.03
N LEU A 41 41.21 -26.68 1.64
CA LEU A 41 41.46 -27.88 2.42
C LEU A 41 41.93 -29.04 1.53
N GLY A 42 41.33 -29.20 0.34
CA GLY A 42 41.73 -30.18 -0.67
C GLY A 42 43.15 -29.96 -1.20
N GLU A 43 43.60 -28.71 -1.28
CA GLU A 43 44.98 -28.32 -1.60
C GLU A 43 45.98 -28.59 -0.46
N GLY A 44 45.52 -29.10 0.69
CA GLY A 44 46.36 -29.42 1.85
C GLY A 44 46.71 -28.22 2.73
N LYS A 45 46.01 -27.09 2.61
CA LYS A 45 46.20 -25.96 3.54
C LYS A 45 45.59 -26.29 4.91
N SER A 46 46.15 -25.68 5.95
CA SER A 46 45.57 -25.81 7.28
C SER A 46 44.17 -25.17 7.34
N PRO A 47 43.27 -25.68 8.19
CA PRO A 47 41.92 -25.11 8.35
C PRO A 47 41.91 -23.61 8.67
N GLU A 48 42.93 -23.13 9.38
CA GLU A 48 43.07 -21.72 9.78
C GLU A 48 43.55 -20.86 8.60
N ALA A 49 44.50 -21.36 7.81
CA ALA A 49 44.99 -20.68 6.61
C ALA A 49 43.88 -20.60 5.54
N ALA A 50 43.14 -21.70 5.34
CA ALA A 50 42.00 -21.74 4.42
C ALA A 50 40.92 -20.73 4.79
N TYR A 51 40.59 -20.60 6.08
CA TYR A 51 39.64 -19.61 6.57
C TYR A 51 40.11 -18.17 6.30
N ASN A 52 41.36 -17.84 6.63
CA ASN A 52 41.89 -16.49 6.43
C ASN A 52 41.92 -16.10 4.94
N ILE A 53 42.24 -17.03 4.05
CA ILE A 53 42.24 -16.81 2.59
C ILE A 53 40.82 -16.64 2.04
N ALA A 54 39.87 -17.44 2.52
CA ALA A 54 38.46 -17.33 2.12
C ALA A 54 37.87 -15.98 2.55
N VAL A 55 38.10 -15.57 3.81
CA VAL A 55 37.64 -14.26 4.33
C VAL A 55 38.31 -13.09 3.61
N ALA A 56 39.59 -13.18 3.28
CA ALA A 56 40.27 -12.12 2.51
C ALA A 56 39.67 -11.92 1.11
N SER A 57 39.05 -12.96 0.51
CA SER A 57 38.36 -12.85 -0.77
C SER A 57 37.03 -12.07 -0.68
N ILE A 58 36.55 -11.76 0.54
CA ILE A 58 35.27 -11.07 0.77
C ILE A 58 35.37 -9.56 0.66
N GLY A 59 36.58 -8.97 0.73
CA GLY A 59 36.75 -7.52 0.85
C GLY A 59 36.01 -6.68 -0.21
N ASP A 60 35.81 -7.20 -1.41
CA ASP A 60 35.03 -6.53 -2.49
C ASP A 60 33.51 -6.50 -2.24
N MET A 61 32.99 -7.37 -1.37
CA MET A 61 31.55 -7.49 -1.10
C MET A 61 31.06 -6.48 -0.04
N GLU A 62 31.97 -5.84 0.69
CA GLU A 62 31.63 -4.72 1.58
C GLU A 62 31.09 -3.52 0.78
N ASP A 63 31.61 -3.29 -0.42
CA ASP A 63 31.10 -2.26 -1.34
C ASP A 63 29.72 -2.64 -1.91
N LEU A 64 29.49 -3.93 -2.21
CA LEU A 64 28.17 -4.43 -2.61
C LEU A 64 27.13 -4.27 -1.48
N LEU A 65 27.53 -4.55 -0.24
CA LEU A 65 26.72 -4.34 0.96
C LEU A 65 26.43 -2.87 1.23
N ALA A 66 27.42 -1.99 1.01
CA ALA A 66 27.22 -0.55 1.09
C ALA A 66 26.20 -0.05 0.06
N GLY A 67 26.18 -0.66 -1.14
CA GLY A 67 25.16 -0.45 -2.16
C GLY A 67 23.76 -0.82 -1.69
N LEU A 68 23.60 -2.03 -1.12
CA LEU A 68 22.33 -2.48 -0.54
C LEU A 68 21.85 -1.57 0.59
N LYS A 69 22.74 -1.15 1.49
CA LYS A 69 22.41 -0.26 2.61
C LYS A 69 21.93 1.12 2.14
N LYS A 70 22.50 1.65 1.05
CA LYS A 70 22.03 2.89 0.41
C LYS A 70 20.65 2.73 -0.24
N GLU A 71 20.41 1.59 -0.89
CA GLU A 71 19.11 1.21 -1.45
C GLU A 71 18.04 1.12 -0.34
N GLU A 72 18.38 0.49 0.79
CA GLU A 72 17.51 0.33 1.97
C GLU A 72 17.14 1.65 2.65
N LEU A 73 18.09 2.58 2.74
CA LEU A 73 17.85 3.92 3.29
C LEU A 73 16.94 4.77 2.37
N GLY A 74 16.55 4.26 1.19
CA GLY A 74 15.77 5.01 0.20
C GLY A 74 16.52 6.22 -0.35
N VAL A 75 17.86 6.25 -0.18
CA VAL A 75 18.71 7.34 -0.64
C VAL A 75 19.20 6.99 -2.04
N SER A 76 18.27 6.81 -2.98
CA SER A 76 18.59 6.97 -4.39
C SER A 76 18.41 8.45 -4.72
N PRO A 77 19.49 9.23 -4.97
CA PRO A 77 19.38 10.65 -5.26
C PRO A 77 18.47 10.94 -6.46
N LEU A 78 18.41 9.99 -7.40
CA LEU A 78 17.60 10.05 -8.61
C LEU A 78 16.09 9.96 -8.33
N ASP A 79 15.67 9.23 -7.28
CA ASP A 79 14.25 9.06 -6.94
C ASP A 79 13.70 10.28 -6.20
N ASN A 80 14.48 10.88 -5.29
CA ASN A 80 14.02 12.00 -4.47
C ASN A 80 13.72 13.25 -5.31
N GLU A 81 14.54 13.54 -6.31
CA GLU A 81 14.35 14.71 -7.18
C GLU A 81 13.09 14.56 -8.05
N GLN A 82 12.85 13.36 -8.60
CA GLN A 82 11.66 13.06 -9.40
C GLN A 82 10.38 13.11 -8.55
N ILE A 83 10.42 12.61 -7.31
CA ILE A 83 9.30 12.66 -6.36
C ILE A 83 8.99 14.11 -5.95
N GLU A 84 10.01 14.93 -5.70
CA GLU A 84 9.82 16.33 -5.33
C GLU A 84 9.22 17.15 -6.47
N GLN A 85 9.68 16.94 -7.71
CA GLN A 85 9.11 17.56 -8.89
C GLN A 85 7.65 17.13 -9.11
N GLY A 86 7.34 15.84 -8.89
CA GLY A 86 5.97 15.32 -8.92
C GLY A 86 5.07 15.96 -7.86
N ARG A 87 5.56 16.13 -6.63
CA ARG A 87 4.82 16.82 -5.54
C ARG A 87 4.53 18.28 -5.86
N LYS A 88 5.50 19.02 -6.41
CA LYS A 88 5.32 20.43 -6.79
C LYS A 88 4.23 20.59 -7.86
N LYS A 89 4.31 19.81 -8.94
CA LYS A 89 3.29 19.81 -10.01
C LYS A 89 1.92 19.43 -9.46
N SER A 90 1.86 18.42 -8.60
CA SER A 90 0.62 17.96 -7.99
C SER A 90 -0.01 18.99 -7.06
N ALA A 91 0.80 19.69 -6.26
CA ALA A 91 0.33 20.75 -5.38
C ALA A 91 -0.28 21.90 -6.19
N ILE A 92 0.35 22.30 -7.30
CA ILE A 92 -0.19 23.33 -8.19
C ILE A 92 -1.54 22.90 -8.78
N LEU A 93 -1.66 21.66 -9.28
CA LEU A 93 -2.92 21.15 -9.83
C LEU A 93 -4.05 21.12 -8.78
N ILE A 94 -3.73 20.71 -7.54
CA ILE A 94 -4.70 20.72 -6.43
C ILE A 94 -5.11 22.16 -6.11
N SER A 95 -4.16 23.08 -5.96
CA SER A 95 -4.46 24.48 -5.67
C SER A 95 -5.35 25.12 -6.74
N VAL A 96 -5.06 24.89 -8.02
CA VAL A 96 -5.88 25.37 -9.14
C VAL A 96 -7.29 24.77 -9.08
N SER A 97 -7.41 23.47 -8.79
CA SER A 97 -8.71 22.81 -8.66
C SER A 97 -9.54 23.40 -7.52
N VAL A 98 -8.92 23.67 -6.36
CA VAL A 98 -9.57 24.32 -5.21
C VAL A 98 -10.02 25.73 -5.56
N MET A 99 -9.20 26.52 -6.26
CA MET A 99 -9.61 27.84 -6.73
C MET A 99 -10.80 27.77 -7.69
N LEU A 100 -10.83 26.80 -8.61
CA LEU A 100 -11.95 26.60 -9.52
C LEU A 100 -13.26 26.24 -8.77
N TYR A 101 -13.20 25.46 -7.70
CA TYR A 101 -14.38 25.22 -6.86
C TYR A 101 -14.92 26.49 -6.23
N ILE A 102 -14.04 27.33 -5.69
CA ILE A 102 -14.44 28.62 -5.11
C ILE A 102 -15.07 29.51 -6.19
N MET A 103 -14.44 29.57 -7.38
CA MET A 103 -14.93 30.34 -8.53
C MET A 103 -16.23 29.78 -9.13
N SER A 104 -16.53 28.50 -8.94
CA SER A 104 -17.77 27.88 -9.46
C SER A 104 -19.05 28.48 -8.86
N LEU A 105 -18.94 29.19 -7.73
CA LEU A 105 -20.04 29.90 -7.10
C LEU A 105 -20.34 31.26 -7.78
N LEU A 106 -19.41 31.80 -8.58
CA LEU A 106 -19.60 33.11 -9.21
C LEU A 106 -20.69 33.14 -10.29
N PRO A 107 -20.83 32.16 -11.20
CA PRO A 107 -21.86 32.23 -12.23
C PRO A 107 -23.29 32.34 -11.66
N PRO A 108 -23.71 31.54 -10.65
CA PRO A 108 -25.01 31.74 -10.00
C PRO A 108 -25.20 33.10 -9.33
N ILE A 109 -24.14 33.68 -8.76
CA ILE A 109 -24.20 34.97 -8.06
C ILE A 109 -24.26 36.15 -9.05
N LEU A 110 -23.48 36.10 -10.14
CA LEU A 110 -23.41 37.19 -11.12
C LEU A 110 -24.58 37.20 -12.09
N LEU A 111 -25.17 36.04 -12.38
CA LEU A 111 -26.28 35.89 -13.33
C LEU A 111 -27.65 35.89 -12.66
N SER A 112 -27.72 36.09 -11.33
CA SER A 112 -28.96 36.02 -10.54
C SER A 112 -30.06 36.94 -11.08
N ASP A 113 -29.68 38.13 -11.56
CA ASP A 113 -30.61 39.18 -11.97
C ASP A 113 -30.89 39.17 -13.48
N THR A 114 -30.35 38.18 -14.20
CA THR A 114 -30.50 38.03 -15.66
C THR A 114 -31.50 36.94 -16.00
N SER A 115 -32.09 36.98 -17.21
CA SER A 115 -32.97 35.91 -17.72
C SER A 115 -32.32 34.53 -17.83
N TYR A 116 -31.03 34.41 -17.53
CA TYR A 116 -30.23 33.18 -17.62
C TYR A 116 -30.03 32.47 -16.27
N SER A 117 -30.58 33.01 -15.18
CA SER A 117 -30.45 32.52 -13.80
C SER A 117 -30.86 31.05 -13.63
N ASP A 118 -31.96 30.61 -14.25
CA ASP A 118 -32.58 29.32 -13.93
C ASP A 118 -31.97 28.12 -14.68
N ARG A 119 -31.30 28.36 -15.82
CA ARG A 119 -30.78 27.28 -16.68
C ARG A 119 -29.30 27.37 -16.95
N LEU A 120 -28.81 28.56 -17.31
CA LEU A 120 -27.44 28.76 -17.75
C LEU A 120 -26.49 28.83 -16.56
N ALA A 121 -26.89 29.53 -15.50
CA ALA A 121 -26.03 29.75 -14.34
C ALA A 121 -25.69 28.44 -13.59
N PRO A 122 -26.65 27.52 -13.31
CA PRO A 122 -26.33 26.22 -12.73
C PRO A 122 -25.52 25.34 -13.69
N ALA A 123 -25.81 25.39 -15.00
CA ALA A 123 -25.06 24.62 -16.00
C ALA A 123 -23.57 25.02 -16.05
N LEU A 124 -23.27 26.33 -15.99
CA LEU A 124 -21.90 26.84 -15.93
C LEU A 124 -21.20 26.47 -14.62
N MET A 125 -21.92 26.51 -13.49
CA MET A 125 -21.38 26.04 -12.21
C MET A 125 -20.96 24.55 -12.30
N PHE A 126 -21.83 23.68 -12.80
CA PHE A 126 -21.52 22.26 -12.96
C PHE A 126 -20.38 22.01 -13.95
N LEU A 127 -20.27 22.81 -15.01
CA LEU A 127 -19.15 22.73 -15.96
C LEU A 127 -17.81 23.02 -15.27
N ILE A 128 -17.74 24.09 -14.46
CA ILE A 128 -16.52 24.44 -13.73
C ILE A 128 -16.17 23.37 -12.69
N ILE A 129 -17.17 22.83 -12.00
CA ILE A 129 -17.02 21.71 -11.06
C ILE A 129 -16.46 20.47 -11.77
N ALA A 130 -16.97 20.15 -12.97
CA ALA A 130 -16.49 19.01 -13.75
C ALA A 130 -15.02 19.17 -14.15
N ILE A 131 -14.60 20.37 -14.57
CA ILE A 131 -13.19 20.68 -14.89
C ILE A 131 -12.31 20.55 -13.65
N ALA A 132 -12.73 21.12 -12.51
CA ALA A 132 -12.01 21.03 -11.23
C ALA A 132 -11.85 19.56 -10.77
N THR A 133 -12.91 18.77 -10.88
CA THR A 133 -12.88 17.34 -10.54
C THR A 133 -11.97 16.56 -11.48
N GLY A 134 -12.03 16.84 -12.79
CA GLY A 134 -11.17 16.24 -13.80
C GLY A 134 -9.68 16.48 -13.53
N LEU A 135 -9.32 17.69 -13.12
CA LEU A 135 -7.94 18.02 -12.71
C LEU A 135 -7.47 17.22 -11.50
N ILE A 136 -8.34 17.02 -10.49
CA ILE A 136 -8.00 16.20 -9.31
C ILE A 136 -7.83 14.72 -9.69
N ILE A 137 -8.72 14.19 -10.51
CA ILE A 137 -8.65 12.79 -10.97
C ILE A 137 -7.40 12.57 -11.82
N TYR A 138 -7.12 13.48 -12.76
CA TYR A 138 -5.90 13.44 -13.56
C TYR A 138 -4.66 13.45 -12.65
N ASN A 139 -4.63 14.38 -11.70
CA ASN A 139 -3.54 14.46 -10.73
C ASN A 139 -3.38 13.18 -9.91
N TYR A 140 -4.48 12.56 -9.47
CA TYR A 140 -4.47 11.30 -8.72
C TYR A 140 -3.93 10.14 -9.58
N LEU A 141 -4.36 10.05 -10.83
CA LEU A 141 -4.00 8.97 -11.74
C LEU A 141 -2.56 9.11 -12.27
N SER A 142 -2.07 10.34 -12.41
CA SER A 142 -0.70 10.65 -12.84
C SER A 142 0.34 10.55 -11.72
N ARG A 143 -0.06 10.28 -10.46
CA ARG A 143 0.92 10.02 -9.40
C ARG A 143 1.56 8.65 -9.65
N PRO A 144 2.88 8.55 -9.83
CA PRO A 144 3.55 7.26 -9.79
C PRO A 144 3.30 6.67 -8.40
N ARG A 145 2.51 5.60 -8.35
CA ARG A 145 2.31 4.84 -7.12
C ARG A 145 3.67 4.23 -6.80
N TYR A 146 4.35 4.77 -5.79
CA TYR A 146 5.64 4.27 -5.36
C TYR A 146 5.45 2.80 -4.96
N TYR A 147 5.81 1.91 -5.87
CA TYR A 147 5.84 0.48 -5.62
C TYR A 147 7.10 0.25 -4.80
N LYS A 148 6.98 0.30 -3.47
CA LYS A 148 8.00 -0.27 -2.60
C LYS A 148 8.10 -1.73 -2.98
N LYS A 149 9.10 -2.07 -3.80
CA LYS A 149 9.55 -3.44 -4.01
C LYS A 149 10.32 -3.88 -2.77
N ASP A 150 9.63 -3.86 -1.62
CA ASP A 150 10.06 -4.62 -0.45
C ASP A 150 9.58 -6.05 -0.73
N ASP A 151 10.34 -6.79 -1.54
CA ASP A 151 10.37 -8.26 -1.57
C ASP A 151 10.90 -8.70 -0.19
N SER A 152 10.09 -8.47 0.84
CA SER A 152 10.34 -8.94 2.18
C SER A 152 9.50 -10.20 2.35
N ILE A 153 10.02 -11.15 3.12
CA ILE A 153 9.38 -12.40 3.59
C ILE A 153 7.93 -12.17 4.12
N VAL A 154 7.55 -10.91 4.30
CA VAL A 154 6.17 -10.42 4.41
C VAL A 154 5.27 -10.85 3.27
N GLU A 155 5.71 -11.22 2.06
CA GLU A 155 4.78 -11.74 1.02
C GLU A 155 4.15 -13.07 1.41
N GLU A 156 4.88 -14.03 1.99
CA GLU A 156 4.29 -15.26 2.54
C GLU A 156 3.43 -14.98 3.78
N PHE A 157 3.83 -14.02 4.62
CA PHE A 157 3.01 -13.55 5.74
C PHE A 157 1.76 -12.77 5.27
N LYS A 158 1.83 -12.15 4.11
CA LYS A 158 0.78 -11.36 3.47
C LYS A 158 -0.15 -12.25 2.68
N GLU A 159 0.28 -13.40 2.15
CA GLU A 159 -0.63 -14.45 1.67
C GLU A 159 -1.46 -15.02 2.83
N TRP A 160 -0.83 -15.31 3.97
CA TRP A 160 -1.56 -15.71 5.20
C TRP A 160 -2.49 -14.60 5.71
N GLN A 161 -2.02 -13.34 5.67
CA GLN A 161 -2.82 -12.17 6.06
C GLN A 161 -3.91 -11.86 5.03
N GLU A 162 -3.71 -12.09 3.73
CA GLU A 162 -4.69 -11.93 2.65
C GLU A 162 -5.75 -13.02 2.69
N GLN A 163 -5.39 -14.23 3.11
CA GLN A 163 -6.37 -15.28 3.38
C GLN A 163 -7.27 -14.88 4.57
N THR A 164 -6.69 -14.31 5.63
CA THR A 164 -7.46 -13.73 6.76
C THR A 164 -8.24 -12.46 6.33
N ASP A 165 -7.67 -11.61 5.49
CA ASP A 165 -8.27 -10.34 5.06
C ASP A 165 -9.35 -10.52 3.98
N SER A 166 -9.28 -11.56 3.15
CA SER A 166 -10.31 -11.90 2.17
C SER A 166 -11.63 -12.27 2.86
N SER A 167 -11.59 -13.06 3.95
CA SER A 167 -12.75 -13.36 4.78
C SER A 167 -13.33 -12.10 5.44
N ARG A 168 -12.47 -11.18 5.85
CA ARG A 168 -12.83 -9.89 6.46
C ARG A 168 -13.44 -8.92 5.44
N ARG A 169 -12.89 -8.87 4.22
CA ARG A 169 -13.41 -8.09 3.09
C ARG A 169 -14.77 -8.63 2.65
N ALA A 170 -14.92 -9.95 2.53
CA ALA A 170 -16.20 -10.59 2.23
C ALA A 170 -17.26 -10.28 3.30
N ARG A 171 -16.93 -10.42 4.60
CA ARG A 171 -17.82 -10.05 5.72
C ARG A 171 -18.22 -8.57 5.67
N LYS A 172 -17.28 -7.65 5.38
CA LYS A 172 -17.58 -6.22 5.22
C LYS A 172 -18.50 -5.94 4.04
N ALA A 173 -18.25 -6.55 2.88
CA ALA A 173 -19.09 -6.38 1.70
C ALA A 173 -20.52 -6.89 1.96
N ILE A 174 -20.67 -8.07 2.55
CA ILE A 174 -21.98 -8.66 2.91
C ILE A 174 -22.71 -7.78 3.93
N SER A 175 -22.00 -7.30 4.97
CA SER A 175 -22.60 -6.38 5.96
C SER A 175 -23.07 -5.08 5.30
N SER A 176 -22.29 -4.50 4.40
CA SER A 176 -22.68 -3.28 3.68
C SER A 176 -23.88 -3.47 2.74
N ALA A 177 -23.98 -4.63 2.10
CA ALA A 177 -25.12 -5.00 1.27
C ALA A 177 -26.38 -5.22 2.13
N LEU A 178 -26.25 -5.90 3.27
CA LEU A 178 -27.33 -6.10 4.23
C LEU A 178 -27.90 -4.77 4.71
N TRP A 179 -27.06 -3.83 5.15
CA TRP A 179 -27.52 -2.52 5.63
C TRP A 179 -28.22 -1.71 4.54
N SER A 180 -27.73 -1.80 3.30
CA SER A 180 -28.43 -1.21 2.13
C SER A 180 -29.82 -1.81 1.93
N VAL A 181 -29.96 -3.14 2.02
CA VAL A 181 -31.25 -3.83 1.90
C VAL A 181 -32.18 -3.49 3.06
N VAL A 182 -31.66 -3.45 4.30
CA VAL A 182 -32.42 -3.08 5.51
C VAL A 182 -33.01 -1.67 5.36
N VAL A 183 -32.24 -0.71 4.85
CA VAL A 183 -32.72 0.66 4.61
C VAL A 183 -33.81 0.69 3.54
N VAL A 184 -33.62 -0.03 2.42
CA VAL A 184 -34.62 -0.11 1.36
C VAL A 184 -35.93 -0.72 1.88
N VAL A 185 -35.85 -1.84 2.60
CA VAL A 185 -37.01 -2.50 3.21
C VAL A 185 -37.69 -1.60 4.23
N TYR A 186 -36.93 -0.92 5.09
CA TYR A 186 -37.45 0.03 6.06
C TYR A 186 -38.22 1.17 5.37
N ILE A 187 -37.67 1.76 4.32
CA ILE A 187 -38.32 2.85 3.58
C ILE A 187 -39.62 2.35 2.93
N LEU A 188 -39.58 1.22 2.21
CA LEU A 188 -40.76 0.68 1.53
C LEU A 188 -41.90 0.37 2.51
N ILE A 189 -41.59 -0.29 3.64
CA ILE A 189 -42.59 -0.64 4.66
C ILE A 189 -43.07 0.62 5.41
N SER A 190 -42.18 1.56 5.72
CA SER A 190 -42.55 2.80 6.43
C SER A 190 -43.46 3.71 5.60
N PHE A 191 -43.21 3.83 4.30
CA PHE A 191 -44.08 4.59 3.40
C PHE A 191 -45.43 3.91 3.19
N TRP A 192 -45.47 2.57 3.14
CA TRP A 192 -46.75 1.85 2.96
C TRP A 192 -47.61 1.88 4.22
N THR A 193 -47.00 1.75 5.40
CA THR A 193 -47.72 1.65 6.68
C THR A 193 -47.92 3.00 7.38
N MET A 194 -47.21 4.06 6.96
CA MET A 194 -47.16 5.39 7.59
C MET A 194 -46.89 5.36 9.11
N SER A 195 -46.42 4.23 9.64
CA SER A 195 -46.30 3.92 11.06
C SER A 195 -44.84 3.86 11.48
N TRP A 196 -44.14 4.98 11.27
CA TRP A 196 -42.71 5.18 11.52
C TRP A 196 -42.25 4.78 12.94
N HIS A 197 -43.15 4.84 13.91
CA HIS A 197 -42.90 4.48 15.31
C HIS A 197 -42.81 2.96 15.57
N ILE A 198 -43.25 2.10 14.63
CA ILE A 198 -43.17 0.63 14.74
C ILE A 198 -42.10 0.09 13.78
N THR A 199 -41.96 0.68 12.59
CA THR A 199 -41.10 0.13 11.53
C THR A 199 -39.61 0.17 11.86
N TRP A 200 -39.18 0.95 12.87
CA TRP A 200 -37.79 0.94 13.33
C TRP A 200 -37.32 -0.43 13.87
N VAL A 201 -38.24 -1.32 14.25
CA VAL A 201 -37.92 -2.71 14.65
C VAL A 201 -37.15 -3.47 13.54
N ILE A 202 -37.30 -3.06 12.28
CA ILE A 202 -36.55 -3.61 11.14
C ILE A 202 -35.02 -3.44 11.34
N PHE A 203 -34.57 -2.37 11.99
CA PHE A 203 -33.15 -2.17 12.29
C PHE A 203 -32.64 -3.13 13.37
N LEU A 204 -33.47 -3.47 14.37
CA LEU A 204 -33.12 -4.47 15.37
C LEU A 204 -32.97 -5.86 14.74
N ILE A 205 -33.87 -6.19 13.81
CA ILE A 205 -33.77 -7.42 13.01
C ILE A 205 -32.49 -7.41 12.16
N GLY A 206 -32.19 -6.28 11.49
CA GLY A 206 -30.95 -6.11 10.72
C GLY A 206 -29.69 -6.33 11.57
N ALA A 207 -29.63 -5.75 12.76
CA ALA A 207 -28.52 -5.93 13.70
C ALA A 207 -28.38 -7.38 14.18
N ALA A 208 -29.51 -8.08 14.42
CA ALA A 208 -29.51 -9.49 14.78
C ALA A 208 -28.96 -10.37 13.65
N ILE A 209 -29.39 -10.13 12.41
CA ILE A 209 -28.88 -10.84 11.22
C ILE A 209 -27.38 -10.56 11.05
N GLU A 210 -26.93 -9.31 11.27
CA GLU A 210 -25.51 -9.00 11.26
C GLU A 210 -24.75 -9.82 12.30
N GLY A 211 -25.27 -9.95 13.53
CA GLY A 211 -24.70 -10.81 14.58
C GLY A 211 -24.57 -12.29 14.15
N ILE A 212 -25.58 -12.84 13.49
CA ILE A 212 -25.57 -14.22 12.96
C ILE A 212 -24.49 -14.37 11.88
N ILE A 213 -24.37 -13.43 10.95
CA ILE A 213 -23.32 -13.44 9.93
C ILE A 213 -21.93 -13.41 10.58
N LYS A 214 -21.74 -12.59 11.63
CA LYS A 214 -20.48 -12.55 12.39
C LYS A 214 -20.13 -13.91 12.98
N ALA A 215 -21.10 -14.56 13.64
CA ALA A 215 -20.93 -15.88 14.25
C ALA A 215 -20.63 -16.98 13.22
N ILE A 216 -21.31 -17.00 12.07
CA ILE A 216 -21.05 -17.99 11.00
C ILE A 216 -19.63 -17.85 10.45
N PHE A 217 -19.17 -16.61 10.23
CA PHE A 217 -17.81 -16.36 9.74
C PHE A 217 -16.74 -16.67 10.80
N GLU A 218 -17.05 -16.50 12.09
CA GLU A 218 -16.15 -16.88 13.20
C GLU A 218 -16.07 -18.40 13.38
N LEU A 219 -17.16 -19.14 13.13
CA LEU A 219 -17.18 -20.61 13.22
C LEU A 219 -16.51 -21.31 12.03
N LYS A 220 -16.36 -20.61 10.90
CA LYS A 220 -15.67 -21.12 9.70
C LYS A 220 -14.15 -20.90 9.73
N ARG A 221 -13.66 -20.09 10.69
CA ARG A 221 -12.24 -19.81 10.89
C ARG A 221 -11.63 -20.84 11.84
#